data_AF-A0A820TH05-F1
#
_entry.id   AF-A0A820TH05-F1
#
_cell.length_a   1.000
_cell.length_b   1.000
_cell.length_c   1.000
_cell.angle_alpha   90.00
_cell.angle_beta   90.00
_cell.angle_gamma   90.00
#
_symmetry.space_group_name_H-M   'P 1'
#
loop_
_entity.id
_entity.type
_entity.pdbx_description
1 polymer ?
#
loop_
_entity_poly.entity_id
_entity_poly.type
_entity_poly.pdbx_seq_one_letter_code
_entity_poly.pdbx_strand_id
1 'polypeptide(L)'
;MTNDNEFQPDLSENEEQDNKSPKNDIDDNLSDLSLSLSPELDPQEKEIEEEIKNDDLSPEIHDQVDEILHINENKEQDDLTQFIIQAKQQGYNCLDLSKKNITEFPTTLLEFPSLQYLYLEGNEITQLPDDLFLRLPNLKWIDLRNNKITHIPSLGLDKNSSLRYLLLSGNLIRTLPVQL
;
A
#
# COMPACT_ATOMS: atom_id res chain seq x y z
N MET A 1 -11.15 66.46 -12.88
CA MET A 1 -11.61 65.95 -11.58
C MET A 1 -10.82 64.68 -11.32
N THR A 2 -9.76 64.83 -10.55
CA THR A 2 -8.90 63.78 -10.03
C THR A 2 -9.70 62.99 -8.99
N ASN A 3 -9.63 61.67 -9.03
CA ASN A 3 -9.74 60.86 -7.83
C ASN A 3 -8.71 59.75 -7.93
N ASP A 4 -7.61 60.00 -7.24
CA ASP A 4 -6.70 59.00 -6.70
C ASP A 4 -7.49 58.05 -5.78
N ASN A 5 -7.19 56.75 -5.85
CA ASN A 5 -7.21 55.89 -4.68
C ASN A 5 -6.19 54.77 -4.86
N GLU A 6 -5.34 54.69 -3.86
CA GLU A 6 -4.09 53.94 -3.75
C GLU A 6 -4.31 52.43 -3.51
N PHE A 7 -3.38 51.62 -4.05
CA PHE A 7 -2.67 50.48 -3.44
C PHE A 7 -3.25 49.93 -2.10
N GLN A 8 -3.57 48.64 -1.90
CA GLN A 8 -2.69 47.44 -1.91
C GLN A 8 -3.48 46.11 -1.65
N PRO A 9 -2.84 44.92 -1.73
CA PRO A 9 -3.40 43.68 -2.26
C PRO A 9 -4.05 42.77 -1.19
N ASP A 10 -4.91 41.86 -1.62
CA ASP A 10 -5.25 40.68 -0.81
C ASP A 10 -4.70 39.42 -1.47
N LEU A 11 -3.75 38.80 -0.75
CA LEU A 11 -3.21 37.47 -0.95
C LEU A 11 -4.00 36.56 -0.03
N SER A 12 -4.98 35.83 -0.56
CA SER A 12 -5.27 34.43 -0.20
C SER A 12 -6.67 34.07 -0.67
N GLU A 13 -6.75 33.35 -1.78
CA GLU A 13 -7.78 32.34 -1.98
C GLU A 13 -7.20 31.38 -3.02
N ASN A 14 -6.22 30.58 -2.55
CA ASN A 14 -5.80 29.41 -3.28
C ASN A 14 -7.04 28.53 -3.42
N GLU A 15 -7.39 28.27 -4.67
CA GLU A 15 -8.40 27.33 -5.09
C GLU A 15 -8.21 26.00 -4.35
N GLU A 16 -9.09 25.70 -3.41
CA GLU A 16 -9.26 24.37 -2.82
C GLU A 16 -9.94 23.49 -3.88
N GLN A 17 -9.22 23.20 -4.97
CA GLN A 17 -9.63 22.22 -5.96
C GLN A 17 -9.51 20.82 -5.36
N ASP A 18 -10.66 20.28 -4.96
CA ASP A 18 -11.03 18.87 -5.10
C ASP A 18 -9.93 17.83 -4.85
N ASN A 19 -9.48 17.71 -3.60
CA ASN A 19 -8.89 16.47 -3.06
C ASN A 19 -9.98 15.40 -2.79
N LYS A 20 -10.99 15.27 -3.65
CA LYS A 20 -11.95 14.16 -3.55
C LYS A 20 -11.30 12.94 -4.20
N SER A 21 -10.79 12.04 -3.37
CA SER A 21 -10.51 10.67 -3.77
C SER A 21 -11.75 10.08 -4.47
N PRO A 22 -11.59 9.25 -5.52
CA PRO A 22 -12.70 8.68 -6.29
C PRO A 22 -13.49 7.62 -5.52
N LYS A 23 -13.54 7.68 -4.18
CA LYS A 23 -14.41 6.84 -3.36
C LYS A 23 -15.90 6.97 -3.74
N ASN A 24 -16.26 8.02 -4.50
CA ASN A 24 -17.65 8.31 -4.88
C ASN A 24 -18.07 7.82 -6.28
N ASP A 25 -17.16 7.31 -7.11
CA ASP A 25 -17.50 6.80 -8.46
C ASP A 25 -17.32 5.28 -8.59
N ILE A 26 -17.09 4.62 -7.46
CA ILE A 26 -17.01 3.17 -7.37
C ILE A 26 -18.44 2.66 -7.24
N ASP A 27 -18.96 2.12 -8.34
CA ASP A 27 -20.21 1.36 -8.45
C ASP A 27 -20.50 0.56 -7.16
N ASP A 28 -21.73 0.69 -6.64
CA ASP A 28 -22.24 0.24 -5.33
C ASP A 28 -22.14 -1.30 -5.08
N ASN A 29 -21.37 -2.02 -5.89
CA ASN A 29 -21.10 -3.45 -5.78
C ASN A 29 -19.76 -3.79 -5.09
N LEU A 30 -19.09 -2.78 -4.50
CA LEU A 30 -17.77 -2.92 -3.85
C LEU A 30 -17.82 -2.92 -2.31
N SER A 31 -19.01 -3.04 -1.71
CA SER A 31 -19.16 -2.99 -0.25
C SER A 31 -18.75 -4.26 0.51
N ASP A 32 -18.41 -5.38 -0.15
CA ASP A 32 -18.43 -6.68 0.54
C ASP A 32 -17.17 -7.56 0.44
N LEU A 33 -16.02 -7.02 0.02
CA LEU A 33 -14.74 -7.77 0.11
C LEU A 33 -13.75 -7.19 1.11
N SER A 34 -14.22 -6.57 2.19
CA SER A 34 -13.39 -6.27 3.36
C SER A 34 -13.33 -7.49 4.29
N LEU A 35 -12.46 -8.46 4.00
CA LEU A 35 -12.06 -9.43 5.02
C LEU A 35 -11.05 -8.75 5.95
N SER A 36 -11.39 -8.66 7.24
CA SER A 36 -10.45 -8.21 8.28
C SER A 36 -9.32 -9.22 8.41
N LEU A 37 -8.20 -8.99 7.72
CA LEU A 37 -6.90 -9.40 8.22
C LEU A 37 -6.58 -8.41 9.34
N SER A 38 -6.87 -8.82 10.57
CA SER A 38 -6.47 -8.13 11.79
C SER A 38 -4.97 -8.39 11.97
N PRO A 39 -4.12 -7.36 12.00
CA PRO A 39 -2.69 -7.58 11.86
C PRO A 39 -1.90 -7.26 13.14
N GLU A 40 -2.56 -7.28 14.29
CA GLU A 40 -1.87 -7.24 15.57
C GLU A 40 -1.80 -8.68 16.07
N LEU A 41 -0.58 -9.26 16.08
CA LEU A 41 -0.23 -10.25 17.10
C LEU A 41 -0.80 -9.71 18.41
N ASP A 42 -1.71 -10.47 19.01
CA ASP A 42 -2.39 -10.08 20.25
C ASP A 42 -1.30 -9.55 21.20
N PRO A 43 -1.49 -8.42 21.90
CA PRO A 43 -0.55 -7.99 22.94
C PRO A 43 -0.13 -9.13 23.87
N GLN A 44 -1.01 -10.12 24.07
CA GLN A 44 -0.70 -11.38 24.77
C GLN A 44 0.34 -12.25 24.05
N GLU A 45 0.30 -12.39 22.73
CA GLU A 45 1.28 -13.17 21.94
C GLU A 45 2.68 -12.53 21.96
N LYS A 46 2.76 -11.19 21.89
CA LYS A 46 4.04 -10.47 22.03
C LYS A 46 4.65 -10.57 23.42
N GLU A 47 3.81 -10.55 24.46
CA GLU A 47 4.25 -10.72 25.85
C GLU A 47 4.74 -12.16 26.09
N ILE A 48 4.06 -13.16 25.52
CA ILE A 48 4.47 -14.57 25.55
C ILE A 48 5.80 -14.80 24.81
N GLU A 49 6.01 -14.17 23.66
CA GLU A 49 7.26 -14.31 22.89
C GLU A 49 8.49 -13.77 23.65
N GLU A 50 8.34 -12.61 24.30
CA GLU A 50 9.38 -12.02 25.14
C GLU A 50 9.61 -12.85 26.43
N GLU A 51 8.56 -13.42 27.03
CA GLU A 51 8.69 -14.28 28.21
C GLU A 51 9.41 -15.60 27.86
N ILE A 52 9.11 -16.21 26.71
CA ILE A 52 9.77 -17.44 26.21
C ILE A 52 11.24 -17.21 25.86
N LYS A 53 11.61 -16.05 25.28
CA LYS A 53 13.02 -15.70 25.00
C LYS A 53 13.85 -15.47 26.26
N ASN A 54 13.20 -15.09 27.36
CA ASN A 54 13.85 -14.77 28.63
C ASN A 54 13.89 -15.95 29.62
N ASP A 55 13.13 -17.02 29.38
CA ASP A 55 13.18 -18.24 30.19
C ASP A 55 14.35 -19.15 29.80
N ASP A 56 14.91 -19.87 30.80
CA ASP A 56 16.00 -20.87 30.66
C ASP A 56 15.48 -22.18 30.01
N LEU A 57 14.74 -22.03 28.90
CA LEU A 57 14.18 -23.14 28.13
C LEU A 57 15.27 -23.82 27.33
N SER A 58 15.11 -25.14 27.12
CA SER A 58 16.06 -25.87 26.30
C SER A 58 16.05 -25.31 24.86
N PRO A 59 17.21 -25.31 24.17
CA PRO A 59 17.30 -24.83 22.79
C PRO A 59 16.29 -25.52 21.83
N GLU A 60 15.89 -26.75 22.15
CA GLU A 60 14.88 -27.49 21.39
C GLU A 60 13.47 -26.92 21.48
N ILE A 61 13.11 -26.23 22.58
CA ILE A 61 11.83 -25.52 22.70
C ILE A 61 11.90 -24.18 21.96
N HIS A 62 13.05 -23.50 22.00
CA HIS A 62 13.24 -22.25 21.24
C HIS A 62 13.15 -22.51 19.73
N ASP A 63 13.79 -23.58 19.23
CA ASP A 63 13.72 -23.97 17.81
C ASP A 63 12.27 -24.28 17.37
N GLN A 64 11.48 -24.94 18.22
CA GLN A 64 10.06 -25.23 17.95
C GLN A 64 9.18 -23.97 17.95
N VAL A 65 9.44 -23.02 18.85
CA VAL A 65 8.70 -21.75 18.89
C VAL A 65 9.01 -20.91 17.66
N ASP A 66 10.29 -20.81 17.27
CA ASP A 66 10.66 -20.13 16.04
C ASP A 66 10.00 -20.79 14.82
N GLU A 67 9.95 -22.12 14.76
CA GLU A 67 9.26 -22.84 13.68
C GLU A 67 7.75 -22.50 13.64
N ILE A 68 7.07 -22.46 14.78
CA ILE A 68 5.64 -22.11 14.88
C ILE A 68 5.38 -20.66 14.46
N LEU A 69 6.22 -19.72 14.89
CA LEU A 69 6.13 -18.31 14.50
C LEU A 69 6.30 -18.16 12.98
N HIS A 70 7.31 -18.81 12.39
CA HIS A 70 7.51 -18.81 10.94
C HIS A 70 6.31 -19.45 10.21
N ILE A 71 5.70 -20.52 10.73
CA ILE A 71 4.50 -21.13 10.12
C ILE A 71 3.31 -20.14 10.12
N ASN A 72 3.11 -19.39 11.21
CA ASN A 72 2.02 -18.43 11.32
C ASN A 72 2.19 -17.24 10.37
N GLU A 73 3.39 -16.66 10.29
CA GLU A 73 3.71 -15.59 9.33
C GLU A 73 3.51 -16.06 7.88
N ASN A 74 3.94 -17.29 7.56
CA ASN A 74 3.75 -17.87 6.23
C ASN A 74 2.26 -18.09 5.89
N LYS A 75 1.42 -18.36 6.89
CA LYS A 75 -0.02 -18.59 6.68
C LYS A 75 -0.75 -17.30 6.29
N GLU A 76 -0.47 -16.18 6.96
CA GLU A 76 -1.08 -14.89 6.61
C GLU A 76 -0.66 -14.41 5.22
N GLN A 77 0.61 -14.63 4.87
CA GLN A 77 1.13 -14.33 3.53
C GLN A 77 0.51 -15.23 2.45
N ASP A 78 0.24 -16.50 2.77
CA ASP A 78 -0.48 -17.42 1.87
C ASP A 78 -1.94 -16.98 1.70
N ASP A 79 -2.64 -16.59 2.77
CA ASP A 79 -4.01 -16.08 2.71
C ASP A 79 -4.12 -14.82 1.82
N LEU A 80 -3.19 -13.88 1.94
CA LEU A 80 -3.10 -12.72 1.06
C LEU A 80 -2.86 -13.13 -0.40
N THR A 81 -1.97 -14.09 -0.63
CA THR A 81 -1.65 -14.58 -1.97
C THR A 81 -2.87 -15.24 -2.62
N GLN A 82 -3.58 -16.11 -1.90
CA GLN A 82 -4.80 -16.74 -2.39
C GLN A 82 -5.89 -15.71 -2.69
N PHE A 83 -6.04 -14.69 -1.85
CA PHE A 83 -6.97 -13.60 -2.08
C PHE A 83 -6.69 -12.85 -3.40
N ILE A 84 -5.42 -12.49 -3.66
CA ILE A 84 -5.02 -11.82 -4.90
C ILE A 84 -5.33 -12.71 -6.12
N ILE A 85 -5.02 -14.00 -6.03
CA ILE A 85 -5.29 -14.97 -7.10
C ILE A 85 -6.79 -15.07 -7.37
N GLN A 86 -7.61 -15.15 -6.32
CA GLN A 86 -9.06 -15.22 -6.44
C GLN A 86 -9.62 -13.94 -7.05
N ALA A 87 -9.17 -12.77 -6.60
CA ALA A 87 -9.60 -11.49 -7.14
C ALA A 87 -9.32 -11.38 -8.65
N LYS A 88 -8.15 -11.87 -9.07
CA LYS A 88 -7.78 -11.98 -10.48
C LYS A 88 -8.69 -12.91 -11.26
N GLN A 89 -9.00 -14.09 -10.73
CA GLN A 89 -9.90 -15.06 -11.39
C GLN A 89 -11.33 -14.53 -11.54
N GLN A 90 -11.82 -13.74 -10.59
CA GLN A 90 -13.13 -13.09 -10.64
C GLN A 90 -13.18 -11.90 -11.61
N GLY A 91 -12.04 -11.50 -12.18
CA GLY A 91 -11.96 -10.40 -13.13
C GLY A 91 -12.08 -9.02 -12.49
N TYR A 92 -11.78 -8.89 -11.19
CA TYR A 92 -11.74 -7.58 -10.55
C TYR A 92 -10.64 -6.71 -11.17
N ASN A 93 -10.84 -5.40 -11.11
CA ASN A 93 -9.87 -4.39 -11.56
C ASN A 93 -9.51 -3.41 -10.43
N CYS A 94 -10.08 -3.60 -9.24
CA CYS A 94 -9.88 -2.81 -8.06
C CYS A 94 -9.53 -3.76 -6.91
N LEU A 95 -8.47 -3.43 -6.17
CA LEU A 95 -8.04 -4.20 -5.02
C LEU A 95 -7.68 -3.26 -3.87
N ASP A 96 -8.29 -3.49 -2.72
CA ASP A 96 -7.97 -2.78 -1.48
C ASP A 96 -7.25 -3.73 -0.52
N LEU A 97 -5.97 -3.42 -0.29
CA LEU A 97 -5.05 -4.10 0.62
C LEU A 97 -4.54 -3.12 1.68
N SER A 98 -5.29 -2.06 1.98
CA SER A 98 -4.89 -1.05 2.96
C SER A 98 -4.96 -1.61 4.38
N LYS A 99 -4.00 -1.23 5.24
CA LYS A 99 -3.94 -1.59 6.66
C LYS A 99 -3.95 -3.10 6.92
N LYS A 100 -3.06 -3.80 6.22
CA LYS A 100 -2.89 -5.27 6.27
C LYS A 100 -1.51 -5.67 6.79
N ASN A 101 -0.76 -4.72 7.37
CA ASN A 101 0.63 -4.85 7.83
C ASN A 101 1.56 -5.54 6.82
N ILE A 102 1.31 -5.29 5.53
CA ILE A 102 2.14 -5.82 4.46
C ILE A 102 3.52 -5.19 4.55
N THR A 103 4.56 -5.99 4.80
CA THR A 103 5.95 -5.54 4.93
C THR A 103 6.69 -5.54 3.59
N GLU A 104 6.30 -6.45 2.69
CA GLU A 104 6.85 -6.59 1.35
C GLU A 104 5.75 -6.49 0.30
N PHE A 105 6.04 -5.83 -0.82
CA PHE A 105 5.08 -5.74 -1.90
C PHE A 105 4.73 -7.16 -2.43
N PRO A 106 3.44 -7.55 -2.47
CA PRO A 106 3.05 -8.89 -2.89
C PRO A 106 3.24 -9.03 -4.40
N THR A 107 4.30 -9.73 -4.79
CA THR A 107 4.73 -9.90 -6.19
C THR A 107 3.68 -10.59 -7.06
N THR A 108 2.76 -11.35 -6.45
CA THR A 108 1.56 -11.91 -7.09
C THR A 108 0.72 -10.85 -7.81
N LEU A 109 0.72 -9.59 -7.33
CA LEU A 109 0.05 -8.47 -8.00
C LEU A 109 0.64 -8.22 -9.40
N LEU A 110 1.93 -8.45 -9.62
CA LEU A 110 2.60 -8.27 -10.92
C LEU A 110 2.11 -9.23 -12.01
N GLU A 111 1.31 -10.23 -11.62
CA GLU A 111 0.62 -11.13 -12.53
C GLU A 111 -0.82 -10.72 -12.81
N PHE A 112 -1.26 -9.53 -12.35
CA PHE A 112 -2.62 -9.04 -12.45
C PHE A 112 -2.73 -7.85 -13.43
N PRO A 113 -2.51 -8.05 -14.74
CA PRO A 113 -2.36 -6.96 -15.70
C PRO A 113 -3.64 -6.14 -15.92
N SER A 114 -4.81 -6.67 -15.55
CA SER A 114 -6.10 -5.97 -15.65
C SER A 114 -6.38 -5.01 -14.49
N LEU A 115 -5.53 -4.99 -13.46
CA LEU A 115 -5.69 -4.13 -12.29
C LEU A 115 -5.57 -2.65 -12.69
N GLN A 116 -6.54 -1.86 -12.26
CA GLN A 116 -6.65 -0.42 -12.53
C GLN A 116 -6.55 0.42 -11.26
N TYR A 117 -7.05 -0.08 -10.14
CA TYR A 117 -7.05 0.62 -8.86
C TYR A 117 -6.43 -0.28 -7.79
N LEU A 118 -5.37 0.21 -7.14
CA LEU A 118 -4.66 -0.52 -6.09
C LEU A 118 -4.51 0.38 -4.87
N TYR A 119 -5.02 -0.08 -3.72
CA TYR A 119 -4.86 0.60 -2.45
C TYR A 119 -4.00 -0.24 -1.52
N LEU A 120 -2.90 0.33 -1.05
CA LEU A 120 -1.91 -0.26 -0.15
C LEU A 120 -1.60 0.72 1.00
N GLU A 121 -2.53 1.63 1.30
CA GLU A 121 -2.36 2.68 2.30
C GLU A 121 -2.19 2.09 3.71
N GLY A 122 -1.28 2.66 4.51
CA GLY A 122 -1.14 2.25 5.91
C GLY A 122 -0.57 0.84 6.09
N ASN A 123 0.37 0.45 5.24
CA ASN A 123 1.14 -0.79 5.37
C ASN A 123 2.60 -0.47 5.75
N GLU A 124 3.46 -1.49 5.78
CA GLU A 124 4.86 -1.38 6.19
C GLU A 124 5.82 -1.61 5.02
N ILE A 125 5.36 -1.36 3.79
CA ILE A 125 6.11 -1.67 2.56
C ILE A 125 7.35 -0.79 2.48
N THR A 126 8.51 -1.44 2.38
CA THR A 126 9.80 -0.74 2.32
C THR A 126 10.32 -0.54 0.89
N GLN A 127 9.98 -1.46 -0.01
CA GLN A 127 10.43 -1.47 -1.40
C GLN A 127 9.30 -1.87 -2.35
N LEU A 128 9.38 -1.33 -3.56
CA LEU A 128 8.52 -1.68 -4.69
C LEU A 128 9.35 -2.45 -5.73
N PRO A 129 8.77 -3.41 -6.46
CA PRO A 129 9.46 -4.08 -7.56
C PRO A 129 9.88 -3.08 -8.64
N ASP A 130 11.10 -3.22 -9.15
CA ASP A 130 11.63 -2.31 -10.17
C ASP A 130 10.73 -2.26 -11.42
N ASP A 131 10.14 -3.39 -11.81
CA ASP A 131 9.29 -3.53 -13.00
C ASP A 131 7.79 -3.30 -12.73
N LEU A 132 7.41 -2.74 -11.57
CA LEU A 132 6.01 -2.54 -11.16
C LEU A 132 5.13 -1.93 -12.26
N PHE A 133 5.57 -0.80 -12.81
CA PHE A 133 4.80 -0.04 -13.81
C PHE A 133 4.79 -0.69 -15.19
N LEU A 134 5.76 -1.57 -15.48
CA LEU A 134 5.79 -2.38 -16.69
C LEU A 134 4.82 -3.57 -16.60
N ARG A 135 4.71 -4.18 -15.41
CA ARG A 135 3.88 -5.35 -15.14
C ARG A 135 2.41 -5.01 -14.91
N LEU A 136 2.11 -3.78 -14.50
CA LEU A 136 0.76 -3.26 -14.29
C LEU A 136 0.43 -2.16 -15.32
N PRO A 137 0.33 -2.50 -16.63
CA PRO A 137 0.20 -1.50 -17.70
C PRO A 137 -1.16 -0.76 -17.70
N ASN A 138 -2.17 -1.31 -17.04
CA ASN A 138 -3.52 -0.73 -16.95
C ASN A 138 -3.76 0.04 -15.64
N LEU A 139 -2.76 0.11 -14.76
CA LEU A 139 -2.91 0.78 -13.47
C LEU A 139 -3.16 2.27 -13.67
N LYS A 140 -4.26 2.77 -13.13
CA LYS A 140 -4.67 4.19 -13.19
C LYS A 140 -4.42 4.89 -11.87
N TRP A 141 -4.64 4.17 -10.78
CA TRP A 141 -4.54 4.69 -9.43
C TRP A 141 -3.76 3.71 -8.56
N ILE A 142 -2.74 4.22 -7.88
CA ILE A 142 -2.05 3.49 -6.82
C ILE A 142 -1.90 4.37 -5.59
N ASP A 143 -2.40 3.87 -4.47
CA ASP A 143 -2.29 4.51 -3.16
C ASP A 143 -1.29 3.76 -2.29
N LEU A 144 -0.13 4.37 -2.08
CA LEU A 144 0.98 3.84 -1.27
C LEU A 144 1.26 4.74 -0.06
N ARG A 145 0.31 5.60 0.32
CA ARG A 145 0.51 6.53 1.43
C ARG A 145 0.74 5.76 2.74
N ASN A 146 1.43 6.39 3.69
CA ASN A 146 1.68 5.83 5.01
C ASN A 146 2.33 4.43 4.94
N ASN A 147 3.48 4.37 4.26
CA ASN A 147 4.33 3.18 4.14
C ASN A 147 5.80 3.57 4.47
N LYS A 148 6.76 2.67 4.26
CA LYS A 148 8.19 2.90 4.51
C LYS A 148 9.01 2.94 3.21
N ILE A 149 8.39 3.28 2.08
CA ILE A 149 9.03 3.22 0.77
C ILE A 149 10.16 4.24 0.69
N THR A 150 11.32 3.79 0.22
CA THR A 150 12.52 4.64 0.13
C THR A 150 12.78 5.18 -1.28
N HIS A 151 12.32 4.48 -2.31
CA HIS A 151 12.56 4.82 -3.71
C HIS A 151 11.34 4.45 -4.56
N ILE A 152 11.13 5.21 -5.64
CA ILE A 152 10.08 4.94 -6.64
C ILE A 152 10.72 4.20 -7.82
N PRO A 153 10.17 3.05 -8.26
CA PRO A 153 10.71 2.32 -9.39
C PRO A 153 10.54 3.14 -10.68
N SER A 154 11.61 3.28 -11.46
CA SER A 154 11.60 4.09 -12.68
C SER A 154 11.30 3.29 -13.95
N LEU A 155 11.45 1.96 -13.91
CA LEU A 155 11.35 1.13 -15.11
C LEU A 155 9.88 1.04 -15.57
N GLY A 156 9.64 1.47 -16.81
CA GLY A 156 8.32 1.45 -17.42
C GLY A 156 7.40 2.58 -16.97
N LEU A 157 7.84 3.45 -16.05
CA LEU A 157 7.08 4.62 -15.62
C LEU A 157 6.86 5.60 -16.77
N ASP A 158 7.88 5.78 -17.62
CA ASP A 158 7.85 6.57 -18.87
C ASP A 158 6.88 6.02 -19.92
N LYS A 159 6.58 4.71 -19.87
CA LYS A 159 5.71 4.00 -20.81
C LYS A 159 4.30 3.79 -20.27
N ASN A 160 4.08 4.00 -18.97
CA ASN A 160 2.79 3.77 -18.34
C ASN A 160 1.82 4.92 -18.66
N SER A 161 1.15 4.80 -19.81
CA SER A 161 0.17 5.79 -20.28
C SER A 161 -1.18 5.73 -19.54
N SER A 162 -1.38 4.75 -18.67
CA SER A 162 -2.62 4.55 -17.92
C SER A 162 -2.60 5.24 -16.57
N LEU A 163 -1.43 5.35 -15.93
CA LEU A 163 -1.28 5.91 -14.59
C LEU A 163 -1.72 7.37 -14.58
N ARG A 164 -2.52 7.73 -13.57
CA ARG A 164 -3.04 9.08 -13.35
C ARG A 164 -2.68 9.58 -11.96
N TYR A 165 -2.71 8.68 -10.97
CA TYR A 165 -2.49 9.02 -9.58
C TYR A 165 -1.52 8.04 -8.94
N LEU A 166 -0.43 8.59 -8.41
CA LEU A 166 0.59 7.89 -7.62
C LEU A 166 0.69 8.63 -6.28
N LEU A 167 0.01 8.10 -5.26
CA LEU A 167 -0.02 8.73 -3.94
C LEU A 167 1.06 8.13 -3.04
N LEU A 168 2.00 8.97 -2.60
CA LEU A 168 3.20 8.53 -1.88
C LEU A 168 3.45 9.29 -0.57
N SER A 169 2.50 10.13 -0.12
CA SER A 169 2.66 10.89 1.12
C SER A 169 2.86 9.97 2.33
N GLY A 170 3.70 10.38 3.28
CA GLY A 170 3.99 9.55 4.47
C GLY A 170 4.87 8.34 4.17
N ASN A 171 5.81 8.47 3.23
CA ASN A 171 6.89 7.51 2.96
C ASN A 171 8.26 8.12 3.29
N LEU A 172 9.32 7.34 3.07
CA LEU A 172 10.72 7.71 3.32
C LEU A 172 11.47 8.06 2.03
N ILE A 173 10.75 8.53 1.01
CA ILE A 173 11.29 8.84 -0.32
C ILE A 173 12.18 10.08 -0.25
N ARG A 174 13.43 9.92 -0.66
CA ARG A 174 14.43 11.01 -0.65
C ARG A 174 14.70 11.59 -2.03
N THR A 175 14.45 10.79 -3.07
CA THR A 175 14.75 11.14 -4.46
C THR A 175 13.57 10.77 -5.35
N LEU A 176 13.33 11.59 -6.36
CA LEU A 176 12.36 11.30 -7.41
C LEU A 176 13.11 10.80 -8.66
N PRO A 177 12.60 9.75 -9.32
CA PRO A 177 13.12 9.34 -10.62
C PRO A 177 12.89 10.45 -11.65
N VAL A 178 13.80 10.58 -12.62
CA VAL A 178 13.75 11.60 -13.67
C VAL A 178 12.63 11.39 -14.69
N GLN A 179 11.96 10.23 -14.62
CA GLN A 179 10.87 9.82 -15.50
C GLN A 179 9.49 10.30 -15.03
N LEU A 180 9.40 10.90 -13.83
CA LEU A 180 8.18 11.54 -13.32
C LEU A 180 7.95 12.93 -13.91
#